data_AF-A0A0D0BUZ1-F1
#
_entry.id   AF-A0A0D0BUZ1-F1
#
_cell.length_a   1.000
_cell.length_b   1.000
_cell.length_c   1.000
_cell.angle_alpha   90.00
_cell.angle_beta   90.00
_cell.angle_gamma   90.00
#
_symmetry.space_group_name_H-M   'P 1'
#
loop_
_entity.id
_entity.type
_entity.pdbx_description
1 polymer ?
#
loop_
_entity_poly.entity_id
_entity_poly.type
_entity_poly.pdbx_seq_one_letter_code
_entity_poly.pdbx_strand_id
1 'polypeptide(L)'
;YREVFKTTGMRFDFALPRQHSLCHYIHHIRSFGAPNGLCSSITESKHIKAVKELWQRSNHFEALGQMLLTNQCLDKLTAARVDFESHGMLQG
;
A
#
# COMPACT_ATOMS: atom_id res chain seq x y z
N TYR A 1 11.76 35.55 -9.03
CA TYR A 1 13.15 35.10 -9.24
C TYR A 1 13.28 33.92 -10.22
N ARG A 2 12.41 32.90 -10.20
CA ARG A 2 12.47 31.78 -11.16
C ARG A 2 11.81 32.04 -12.53
N GLU A 3 11.01 33.09 -12.68
CA GLU A 3 10.34 33.38 -13.97
C GLU A 3 11.29 33.63 -15.14
N VAL A 4 12.51 34.11 -14.88
CA VAL A 4 13.50 34.39 -15.93
C VAL A 4 13.76 33.17 -16.82
N PHE A 5 13.71 31.94 -16.27
CA PHE A 5 13.92 30.72 -17.03
C PHE A 5 12.77 30.37 -17.98
N LYS A 6 11.55 30.87 -17.72
CA LYS A 6 10.43 30.84 -18.67
C LYS A 6 10.58 31.94 -19.71
N THR A 7 10.97 33.14 -19.29
CA THR A 7 11.11 34.31 -20.17
C THR A 7 12.22 34.13 -21.21
N THR A 8 13.33 33.46 -20.87
CA THR A 8 14.43 33.14 -21.80
C THR A 8 14.17 31.90 -22.65
N GLY A 9 12.98 31.27 -22.56
CA GLY A 9 12.62 30.09 -23.35
C GLY A 9 13.37 28.79 -22.99
N MET A 10 14.16 28.79 -21.93
CA MET A 10 14.95 27.63 -21.50
C MET A 10 14.08 26.52 -20.88
N ARG A 11 12.87 26.84 -20.38
CA ARG A 11 11.91 25.89 -19.82
C ARG A 11 10.47 26.34 -20.03
N PHE A 12 9.60 25.40 -20.42
CA PHE A 12 8.16 25.63 -20.59
C PHE A 12 7.38 25.63 -19.26
N ASP A 13 7.77 24.78 -18.30
CA ASP A 13 7.20 24.76 -16.96
C ASP A 13 8.22 24.41 -15.86
N PHE A 14 7.76 24.49 -14.61
CA PHE A 14 8.51 24.05 -13.43
C PHE A 14 7.97 22.74 -12.83
N ALA A 15 7.07 22.04 -13.54
CA ALA A 15 6.41 20.84 -13.07
C ALA A 15 7.30 19.61 -13.28
N LEU A 16 8.48 19.62 -12.66
CA LEU A 16 9.33 18.43 -12.66
C LEU A 16 8.63 17.32 -11.86
N PRO A 17 8.51 16.10 -12.41
CA PRO A 17 7.85 14.98 -11.72
C PRO A 17 8.41 14.72 -10.31
N ARG A 18 9.71 14.95 -10.11
CA ARG A 18 10.39 14.81 -8.81
C ARG A 18 10.13 15.93 -7.80
N GLN A 19 9.65 17.09 -8.24
CA GLN A 19 9.23 18.18 -7.33
C GLN A 19 7.76 18.06 -6.95
N HIS A 20 6.92 17.44 -7.78
CA HIS A 20 5.50 17.22 -7.47
C HIS A 20 5.29 16.31 -6.25
N SER A 21 6.17 15.33 -6.02
CA SER A 21 6.11 14.49 -4.82
C SER A 21 6.30 15.28 -3.52
N LEU A 22 6.98 16.44 -3.55
CA LEU A 22 7.15 17.31 -2.39
C LEU A 22 5.83 17.93 -1.92
N CYS A 23 4.88 18.19 -2.83
CA CYS A 23 3.54 18.66 -2.48
C CYS A 23 2.79 17.64 -1.62
N HIS A 24 3.01 16.35 -1.87
CA HIS A 24 2.37 15.26 -1.12
C HIS A 24 3.18 14.83 0.10
N TYR A 25 4.41 15.33 0.28
CA TYR A 25 5.34 14.87 1.31
C TYR A 25 4.80 14.98 2.74
N ILE A 26 4.24 16.15 3.08
CA ILE A 26 3.65 16.39 4.39
C ILE A 26 2.42 15.51 4.61
N HIS A 27 1.60 15.34 3.57
CA HIS A 27 0.42 14.47 3.63
C HIS A 27 0.83 13.01 3.86
N HIS A 28 1.79 12.48 3.11
CA HIS A 28 2.27 11.11 3.29
C HIS A 28 2.90 10.86 4.66
N ILE A 29 3.61 11.84 5.24
CA ILE A 29 4.12 11.74 6.61
C ILE A 29 2.97 11.70 7.63
N ARG A 30 1.96 12.57 7.49
CA ARG A 30 0.86 12.64 8.46
C ARG A 30 -0.08 11.44 8.38
N SER A 31 -0.42 11.00 7.16
CA SER A 31 -1.38 9.92 6.94
C SER A 31 -0.76 8.54 7.05
N PHE A 32 0.53 8.40 6.70
CA PHE A 32 1.17 7.08 6.60
C PHE A 32 2.51 6.98 7.33
N GLY A 33 3.06 8.06 7.90
CA GLY A 33 4.39 8.02 8.52
C GLY A 33 5.50 7.67 7.52
N ALA A 34 5.34 8.08 6.26
CA ALA A 34 6.17 7.64 5.15
C ALA A 34 7.04 8.79 4.58
N PRO A 35 8.17 9.14 5.20
CA PRO A 35 9.09 10.10 4.61
C PRO A 35 9.65 9.52 3.30
N ASN A 36 9.59 10.30 2.22
CA ASN A 36 10.01 9.92 0.87
C ASN A 36 9.12 8.83 0.21
N GLY A 37 7.89 8.64 0.69
CA GLY A 37 6.96 7.66 0.11
C GLY A 37 7.24 6.20 0.53
N LEU A 38 8.21 5.98 1.43
CA LEU A 38 8.50 4.67 2.01
C LEU A 38 7.94 4.62 3.43
N CYS A 39 6.92 3.78 3.61
CA CYS A 39 6.22 3.58 4.87
C CYS A 39 6.66 2.27 5.53
N SER A 40 7.21 2.31 6.74
CA SER A 40 7.45 1.09 7.51
C SER A 40 6.17 0.52 8.11
N SER A 41 5.18 1.34 8.48
CA SER A 41 3.98 0.87 9.17
C SER A 41 3.01 0.11 8.26
N ILE A 42 2.81 0.54 7.01
CA ILE A 42 1.94 -0.17 6.04
C ILE A 42 2.53 -1.53 5.67
N THR A 43 3.83 -1.56 5.37
CA THR A 43 4.51 -2.80 5.00
C THR A 43 4.60 -3.76 6.17
N GLU A 44 4.90 -3.26 7.37
CA GLU A 44 4.90 -4.05 8.60
C GLU A 44 3.50 -4.55 8.96
N SER A 45 2.45 -3.74 8.81
CA SER A 45 1.07 -4.15 9.05
C SER A 45 0.66 -5.31 8.14
N LYS A 46 1.01 -5.24 6.84
CA LYS A 46 0.78 -6.35 5.91
C LYS A 46 1.63 -7.57 6.26
N HIS A 47 2.89 -7.38 6.66
CA HIS A 47 3.79 -8.44 7.10
C HIS A 47 3.27 -9.16 8.36
N ILE A 48 2.66 -8.45 9.32
CA ILE A 48 2.04 -9.06 10.50
C ILE A 48 0.97 -10.07 10.05
N LYS A 49 0.06 -9.65 9.17
CA LYS A 49 -1.05 -10.51 8.70
C LYS A 49 -0.58 -11.66 7.81
N ALA A 50 0.26 -11.36 6.83
CA ALA A 50 0.68 -12.34 5.83
C ALA A 50 1.77 -13.30 6.31
N VAL A 51 2.49 -12.95 7.39
CA VAL A 51 3.65 -13.71 7.87
C VAL A 51 3.55 -13.99 9.36
N LYS A 52 3.58 -12.98 10.24
CA LYS A 52 3.72 -13.22 11.70
C LYS A 52 2.56 -14.02 12.28
N GLU A 53 1.32 -13.65 11.96
CA GLU A 53 0.13 -14.36 12.46
C GLU A 53 0.04 -15.78 11.90
N LEU A 54 0.39 -15.97 10.63
CA LEU A 54 0.34 -17.30 10.00
C LEU A 54 1.47 -18.22 10.46
N TRP A 55 2.65 -17.66 10.70
CA TRP A 55 3.75 -18.36 11.35
C TRP A 55 3.31 -18.91 12.71
N GLN A 56 2.72 -18.06 13.55
CA GLN A 56 2.22 -18.45 14.88
C GLN A 56 1.12 -19.50 14.84
N ARG A 57 0.31 -19.54 13.76
CA ARG A 57 -0.76 -20.54 13.57
C ARG A 57 -0.30 -21.84 12.93
N SER A 58 0.85 -21.83 12.27
CA SER A 58 1.39 -23.02 11.61
C SER A 58 1.84 -24.06 12.64
N ASN A 59 2.06 -25.30 12.21
CA ASN A 59 2.68 -26.31 13.05
C ASN A 59 4.23 -26.25 13.03
N HIS A 60 4.80 -25.23 12.39
CA HIS A 60 6.25 -25.00 12.21
C HIS A 60 7.01 -26.06 11.39
N PHE A 61 6.34 -27.11 10.89
CA PHE A 61 6.91 -28.11 9.98
C PHE A 61 6.46 -27.81 8.55
N GLU A 62 7.38 -27.54 7.63
CA GLU A 62 7.05 -27.09 6.26
C GLU A 62 6.07 -25.89 6.26
N ALA A 63 6.28 -24.96 7.20
CA ALA A 63 5.34 -23.88 7.51
C ALA A 63 5.07 -22.95 6.32
N LEU A 64 6.05 -22.72 5.44
CA LEU A 64 5.89 -21.83 4.29
C LEU A 64 4.72 -22.26 3.39
N GLY A 65 4.59 -23.55 3.10
CA GLY A 65 3.49 -24.08 2.29
C GLY A 65 2.14 -23.85 2.96
N GLN A 66 2.05 -24.08 4.27
CA GLN A 66 0.84 -23.86 5.06
C GLN A 66 0.45 -22.37 5.09
N MET A 67 1.43 -21.49 5.30
CA MET A 67 1.22 -20.05 5.32
C MET A 67 0.74 -19.54 3.95
N LEU A 68 1.33 -20.02 2.85
CA LEU A 68 0.91 -19.65 1.50
C LEU A 68 -0.52 -20.12 1.18
N LEU A 69 -0.87 -21.36 1.51
CA LEU A 69 -2.22 -21.88 1.32
C LEU A 69 -3.25 -21.11 2.15
N THR A 70 -2.90 -20.75 3.38
CA THR A 70 -3.79 -19.98 4.26
C THR A 70 -3.97 -18.54 3.77
N ASN A 71 -2.90 -17.87 3.34
CA ASN A 71 -2.99 -16.56 2.68
C ASN A 71 -3.92 -16.62 1.47
N GLN A 72 -3.75 -17.61 0.60
CA GLN A 72 -4.61 -17.79 -0.57
C GLN A 72 -6.09 -18.00 -0.19
N CYS A 73 -6.36 -18.77 0.87
CA CYS A 73 -7.72 -18.97 1.36
C CYS A 73 -8.34 -17.67 1.89
N LEU A 74 -7.60 -16.90 2.70
CA LEU A 74 -8.06 -15.62 3.23
C LEU A 74 -8.35 -14.60 2.12
N ASP A 75 -7.50 -14.55 1.09
CA ASP A 75 -7.70 -13.68 -0.07
C ASP A 75 -8.97 -14.06 -0.84
N LYS A 76 -9.20 -15.36 -1.07
CA LYS A 76 -10.42 -15.86 -1.72
C LYS A 76 -11.67 -15.56 -0.91
N LEU A 77 -11.64 -15.75 0.40
CA LEU A 77 -12.77 -15.43 1.29
C LEU A 77 -13.07 -13.92 1.29
N THR A 78 -12.03 -13.09 1.28
CA THR A 78 -12.20 -11.63 1.21
C THR A 78 -12.83 -11.23 -0.12
N ALA A 79 -12.36 -11.80 -1.24
CA ALA A 79 -12.95 -11.56 -2.56
C ALA A 79 -14.42 -12.03 -2.65
N ALA A 80 -14.71 -13.24 -2.17
CA ALA A 80 -16.07 -13.78 -2.14
C ALA A 80 -17.01 -12.93 -1.27
N ARG A 81 -16.53 -12.42 -0.13
CA ARG A 81 -17.32 -11.52 0.72
C ARG A 81 -17.71 -10.25 -0.01
N VAL A 82 -16.77 -9.60 -0.71
CA VAL A 82 -17.04 -8.39 -1.50
C VAL A 82 -18.05 -8.69 -2.62
N ASP A 83 -17.91 -9.83 -3.28
CA ASP A 83 -18.85 -10.28 -4.31
C ASP A 83 -20.26 -10.46 -3.73
N PHE A 84 -20.41 -11.20 -2.63
CA PHE A 84 -21.71 -11.42 -1.99
C PHE A 84 -22.35 -10.14 -1.44
N GLU A 85 -21.54 -9.22 -0.92
CA GLU A 85 -22.02 -7.91 -0.47
C GLU A 85 -22.59 -7.11 -1.65
N SER A 86 -21.91 -7.10 -2.80
CA SER A 86 -22.38 -6.41 -4.00
C SER A 86 -23.68 -6.98 -4.57
N HIS A 87 -23.93 -8.27 -4.37
CA HIS A 87 -25.17 -8.95 -4.77
C HIS A 87 -26.28 -8.86 -3.70
N GLY A 88 -26.05 -8.17 -2.58
CA GLY A 88 -27.02 -8.07 -1.49
C GLY A 88 -27.26 -9.37 -0.73
N MET A 89 -26.40 -10.37 -0.89
CA MET A 89 -26.56 -11.71 -0.29
C MET A 89 -26.17 -11.78 1.19
N LEU A 90 -25.62 -10.69 1.74
CA LEU A 90 -25.18 -10.60 3.14
C LEU A 90 -26.07 -9.69 4.00
N GLN A 91 -27.16 -9.15 3.44
CA GLN A 91 -28.18 -8.42 4.19
C GLN A 91 -29.34 -9.37 4.49
N GLY A 92 -29.48 -9.75 5.76
CA GLY A 92 -30.58 -10.56 6.30
C GLY A 92 -31.26 -9.83 7.45
#